data_AF-A0A3D0U3A8-F1
#
_entry.id   AF-A0A3D0U3A8-F1
#
_cell.length_a   1.000
_cell.length_b   1.000
_cell.length_c   1.000
_cell.angle_alpha   90.00
_cell.angle_beta   90.00
_cell.angle_gamma   90.00
#
_symmetry.space_group_name_H-M   'P 1'
#
loop_
_entity.id
_entity.type
_entity.pdbx_description
1 polymer ?
#
loop_
_entity_poly.entity_id
_entity_poly.type
_entity_poly.pdbx_seq_one_letter_code
_entity_poly.pdbx_strand_id
1 'polypeptide(L)'
;MKALKTLLTLYLLLIAAAAVADCAALESQLSRQNRALEHLEQQRQALDNLLQGQINNDFVLTEAVDAPLDMGLEVLEARRSLQREQHQLDSEDTPAVPQAFADCPDQSTRWLGQEKQIRSLRQVVNKLQLQLYELPRASRLALVREATQWQTLNTLSATVQSWADNHPEHPEVQSLQREILAWIEYWRSSTRIWLSQLVANQPQSTASNEVWRETLQVPHPQQAIDWSIPIRLGADVDLLGWLDTLEEAHRALLRESGKWRNQHIWALGWGNFL
;
A
#
# COMPACT_ATOMS: atom_id res chain seq x y z
N MET A 1 79.65 21.33 8.49
CA MET A 1 79.54 21.25 9.98
C MET A 1 79.40 22.68 10.50
N LYS A 2 78.39 23.13 11.22
CA LYS A 2 77.15 22.60 11.82
C LYS A 2 76.20 23.82 11.80
N ALA A 3 75.11 23.79 11.06
CA ALA A 3 73.80 23.43 11.59
C ALA A 3 73.47 24.15 12.91
N LEU A 4 72.92 25.36 12.81
CA LEU A 4 71.96 25.86 13.81
C LEU A 4 70.95 26.78 13.13
N LYS A 5 70.07 26.13 12.35
CA LYS A 5 68.76 26.64 11.95
C LYS A 5 67.90 26.79 13.22
N THR A 6 68.02 27.92 13.92
CA THR A 6 67.05 28.29 14.97
C THR A 6 67.05 29.79 15.10
N LEU A 7 66.19 30.46 14.33
CA LEU A 7 65.35 31.55 14.81
C LEU A 7 64.30 31.86 13.75
N LEU A 8 63.31 30.96 13.73
CA LEU A 8 61.89 31.29 13.66
C LEU A 8 61.49 32.34 12.60
N THR A 9 61.77 32.03 11.34
CA THR A 9 60.90 32.43 10.24
C THR A 9 59.48 31.94 10.54
N LEU A 10 58.59 32.89 10.80
CA LEU A 10 57.34 33.06 10.07
C LEU A 10 56.97 31.85 9.18
N TYR A 11 55.93 31.12 9.57
CA TYR A 11 55.05 30.24 8.77
C TYR A 11 54.61 29.05 9.61
N LEU A 12 53.59 29.28 10.43
CA LEU A 12 52.41 28.42 10.58
C LEU A 12 51.61 29.05 11.72
N LEU A 13 51.01 30.21 11.41
CA LEU A 13 49.64 30.41 11.84
C LEU A 13 48.91 29.14 11.37
N LEU A 14 48.70 28.20 12.29
CA LEU A 14 47.54 27.34 12.22
C LEU A 14 46.36 28.29 12.29
N ILE A 15 45.97 28.82 11.12
CA ILE A 15 44.57 29.05 10.84
C ILE A 15 44.00 27.64 10.85
N ALA A 16 43.71 27.13 12.05
CA ALA A 16 42.58 26.25 12.21
C ALA A 16 41.41 27.09 11.69
N ALA A 17 41.14 26.95 10.40
CA ALA A 17 39.82 27.16 9.90
C ALA A 17 38.99 26.13 10.67
N ALA A 18 38.56 26.51 11.87
CA ALA A 18 37.26 26.12 12.35
C ALA A 18 36.32 26.63 11.25
N ALA A 19 36.13 25.80 10.21
CA ALA A 19 34.86 25.72 9.58
C ALA A 19 33.94 25.46 10.77
N VAL A 20 33.32 26.51 11.28
CA VAL A 20 32.19 26.35 12.19
C VAL A 20 31.21 25.61 11.30
N ALA A 21 31.19 24.28 11.42
CA ALA A 21 30.25 23.46 10.70
C ALA A 21 28.90 24.04 11.06
N ASP A 22 28.21 24.60 10.06
CA ASP A 22 26.88 25.13 10.27
C ASP A 22 25.98 23.92 10.44
N CYS A 23 25.97 23.36 11.65
CA CYS A 23 25.20 22.17 11.98
C CYS A 23 23.69 22.42 11.77
N ALA A 24 23.25 23.68 11.73
CA ALA A 24 21.89 24.05 11.35
C ALA A 24 21.62 23.80 9.85
N ALA A 25 22.61 23.98 8.97
CA ALA A 25 22.48 23.67 7.55
C ALA A 25 22.24 22.16 7.29
N LEU A 26 22.74 21.29 8.17
CA LEU A 26 22.54 19.83 8.12
C LEU A 26 21.12 19.40 8.54
N GLU A 27 20.35 20.25 9.23
CA GLU A 27 18.98 19.92 9.64
C GLU A 27 18.06 19.69 8.42
N SER A 28 18.36 20.36 7.29
CA SER A 28 17.67 20.13 6.02
C SER A 28 17.87 18.71 5.47
N GLN A 29 19.01 18.07 5.74
CA GLN A 29 19.29 16.70 5.34
C GLN A 29 18.59 15.71 6.28
N LEU A 30 18.63 15.96 7.60
CA LEU A 30 17.91 15.17 8.60
C LEU A 30 16.39 15.22 8.38
N SER A 31 15.84 16.38 8.03
CA SER A 31 14.41 16.52 7.68
C SER A 31 14.05 15.72 6.44
N ARG A 32 14.94 15.66 5.43
CA ARG A 32 14.73 14.84 4.23
C ARG A 32 14.76 13.34 4.56
N GLN A 33 15.70 12.89 5.39
CA GLN A 33 15.71 11.51 5.87
C GLN A 33 14.47 11.18 6.70
N ASN A 34 14.00 12.10 7.53
CA ASN A 34 12.78 11.89 8.31
C ASN A 34 11.56 11.67 7.41
N ARG A 35 11.40 12.48 6.36
CA ARG A 35 10.31 12.29 5.38
C ARG A 35 10.44 10.96 4.62
N ALA A 36 11.67 10.56 4.27
CA ALA A 36 11.90 9.26 3.64
C ALA A 36 11.52 8.11 4.57
N LEU A 37 11.81 8.23 5.86
CA LEU A 37 11.42 7.28 6.88
C LEU A 37 9.89 7.21 7.04
N GLU A 38 9.21 8.35 7.20
CA GLU A 38 7.75 8.43 7.29
C GLU A 38 7.07 7.78 6.07
N HIS A 39 7.59 8.05 4.86
CA HIS A 39 7.09 7.45 3.64
C HIS A 39 7.28 5.92 3.62
N LEU A 40 8.45 5.43 4.02
CA LEU A 40 8.71 3.98 4.11
C LEU A 40 7.84 3.30 5.17
N GLU A 41 7.55 3.96 6.28
CA GLU A 41 6.64 3.45 7.31
C GLU A 41 5.20 3.34 6.79
N GLN A 42 4.72 4.38 6.08
CA GLN A 42 3.41 4.37 5.43
C GLN A 42 3.32 3.25 4.38
N GLN A 43 4.34 3.12 3.53
CA GLN A 43 4.38 2.08 2.51
C GLN A 43 4.42 0.67 3.14
N ARG A 44 5.23 0.47 4.18
CA ARG A 44 5.29 -0.78 4.94
C ARG A 44 3.91 -1.13 5.50
N GLN A 45 3.22 -0.17 6.12
CA GLN A 45 1.91 -0.40 6.70
C GLN A 45 0.86 -0.73 5.63
N ALA A 46 0.87 -0.02 4.49
CA ALA A 46 -0.04 -0.28 3.39
C ALA A 46 0.16 -1.69 2.80
N LEU A 47 1.42 -2.10 2.60
CA LEU A 47 1.77 -3.45 2.12
C LEU A 47 1.40 -4.55 3.11
N ASP A 48 1.67 -4.34 4.41
CA ASP A 48 1.33 -5.30 5.45
C ASP A 48 -0.20 -5.45 5.58
N ASN A 49 -0.93 -4.34 5.58
CA ASN A 49 -2.40 -4.34 5.57
C ASN A 49 -2.95 -5.07 4.33
N LEU A 50 -2.38 -4.81 3.15
CA LEU A 50 -2.73 -5.51 1.92
C LEU A 50 -2.53 -7.03 2.04
N LEU A 51 -1.36 -7.45 2.55
CA LEU A 51 -1.01 -8.86 2.73
C LEU A 51 -1.81 -9.55 3.85
N GLN A 52 -2.40 -8.80 4.77
CA GLN A 52 -3.28 -9.33 5.81
C GLN A 52 -4.77 -9.23 5.43
N GLY A 53 -5.10 -8.65 4.27
CA GLY A 53 -6.49 -8.36 3.89
C GLY A 53 -7.15 -7.26 4.73
N GLN A 54 -6.37 -6.46 5.46
CA GLN A 54 -6.81 -5.38 6.36
C GLN A 54 -6.70 -4.00 5.70
N ILE A 55 -7.08 -3.90 4.42
CA ILE A 55 -7.00 -2.63 3.68
C ILE A 55 -8.02 -1.60 4.18
N ASN A 56 -7.56 -0.35 4.27
CA ASN A 56 -8.38 0.80 4.63
C ASN A 56 -9.30 1.19 3.47
N ASN A 57 -10.35 1.96 3.75
CA ASN A 57 -11.33 2.39 2.74
C ASN A 57 -10.70 3.26 1.63
N ASP A 58 -9.69 4.04 1.97
CA ASP A 58 -8.93 4.93 1.09
C ASP A 58 -7.71 4.27 0.44
N PHE A 59 -7.56 2.95 0.55
CA PHE A 59 -6.41 2.22 0.01
C PHE A 59 -6.23 2.44 -1.51
N VAL A 60 -5.00 2.75 -1.91
CA VAL A 60 -4.58 2.93 -3.30
C VAL A 60 -3.42 1.98 -3.61
N LEU A 61 -3.64 1.02 -4.52
CA LEU A 61 -2.64 -0.01 -4.83
C LEU A 61 -1.33 0.57 -5.36
N THR A 62 -1.42 1.59 -6.22
CA THR A 62 -0.25 2.25 -6.84
C THR A 62 0.58 3.09 -5.87
N GLU A 63 0.05 3.40 -4.68
CA GLU A 63 0.80 4.05 -3.61
C GLU A 63 1.53 3.05 -2.73
N ALA A 64 1.07 1.79 -2.68
CA ALA A 64 1.67 0.72 -1.90
C ALA A 64 2.75 -0.05 -2.68
N VAL A 65 2.56 -0.22 -3.99
CA VAL A 65 3.38 -1.08 -4.85
C VAL A 65 4.03 -0.28 -5.97
N ASP A 66 5.34 -0.42 -6.13
CA ASP A 66 6.13 0.39 -7.08
C ASP A 66 5.97 -0.04 -8.55
N ALA A 67 5.59 -1.29 -8.80
CA ALA A 67 5.40 -1.83 -10.14
C ALA A 67 3.94 -2.24 -10.39
N PRO A 68 3.39 -1.97 -11.59
CA PRO A 68 2.03 -2.37 -11.92
C PRO A 68 1.93 -3.90 -12.01
N LEU A 69 1.14 -4.48 -11.10
CA LEU A 69 1.07 -5.93 -10.87
C LEU A 69 0.47 -6.72 -12.06
N ASP A 70 -0.26 -6.05 -12.94
CA ASP A 70 -0.87 -6.59 -14.15
C ASP A 70 0.10 -6.67 -15.35
N MET A 71 1.22 -5.93 -15.31
CA MET A 71 2.22 -5.88 -16.38
C MET A 71 3.37 -6.86 -16.11
N GLY A 72 3.30 -8.04 -16.72
CA GLY A 72 4.20 -9.15 -16.39
C GLY A 72 5.70 -8.86 -16.58
N LEU A 73 6.09 -8.06 -17.59
CA LEU A 73 7.50 -7.69 -17.79
C LEU A 73 7.99 -6.76 -16.68
N GLU A 74 7.20 -5.75 -16.33
CA GLU A 74 7.54 -4.76 -15.30
C GLU A 74 7.66 -5.41 -13.92
N VAL A 75 6.76 -6.34 -13.59
CA VAL A 75 6.87 -7.16 -12.37
C VAL A 75 8.17 -7.98 -12.35
N LEU A 76 8.59 -8.56 -13.48
CA LEU A 76 9.84 -9.33 -13.55
C LEU A 76 11.07 -8.45 -13.37
N GLU A 77 11.07 -7.25 -13.96
CA GLU A 77 12.14 -6.27 -13.83
C GLU A 77 12.24 -5.75 -12.39
N ALA A 78 11.10 -5.36 -11.81
CA ALA A 78 10.99 -4.92 -10.42
C ALA A 78 11.49 -6.01 -9.47
N ARG A 79 11.06 -7.26 -9.65
CA ARG A 79 11.53 -8.40 -8.84
C ARG A 79 13.05 -8.56 -8.89
N ARG A 80 13.65 -8.51 -10.08
CA ARG A 80 15.11 -8.60 -10.23
C ARG A 80 15.83 -7.40 -9.62
N SER A 81 15.24 -6.22 -9.68
CA SER A 81 15.78 -5.02 -9.05
C SER A 81 15.79 -5.16 -7.53
N LEU A 82 14.64 -5.50 -6.93
CA LEU A 82 14.50 -5.69 -5.49
C LEU A 82 15.38 -6.81 -4.94
N GLN A 83 15.53 -7.93 -5.67
CA GLN A 83 16.42 -9.01 -5.26
C GLN A 83 17.88 -8.56 -5.20
N ARG A 84 18.33 -7.74 -6.17
CA ARG A 84 19.69 -7.17 -6.14
C ARG A 84 19.85 -6.18 -5.00
N GLU A 85 18.87 -5.30 -4.79
CA GLU A 85 18.88 -4.34 -3.69
C GLU A 85 18.89 -5.04 -2.33
N GLN A 86 18.07 -6.08 -2.15
CA GLN A 86 18.06 -6.89 -0.93
C GLN A 86 19.43 -7.50 -0.64
N HIS A 87 20.10 -8.06 -1.65
CA HIS A 87 21.46 -8.56 -1.49
C HIS A 87 22.46 -7.47 -1.10
N GLN A 88 22.34 -6.26 -1.66
CA GLN A 88 23.17 -5.11 -1.26
C GLN A 88 22.92 -4.72 0.20
N LEU A 89 21.63 -4.55 0.56
CA LEU A 89 21.19 -4.23 1.92
C LEU A 89 21.54 -5.30 2.95
N ASP A 90 21.78 -6.54 2.54
CA ASP A 90 22.23 -7.62 3.43
C ASP A 90 23.77 -7.73 3.50
N SER A 91 24.48 -7.21 2.48
CA SER A 91 25.94 -7.35 2.34
C SER A 91 26.78 -6.16 2.84
N GLU A 92 26.22 -4.95 2.87
CA GLU A 92 26.99 -3.77 3.30
C GLU A 92 27.18 -3.72 4.83
N ASP A 93 28.38 -3.37 5.28
CA ASP A 93 28.60 -3.08 6.70
C ASP A 93 27.87 -1.80 7.15
N THR A 94 27.90 -1.54 8.46
CA THR A 94 27.28 -0.38 9.12
C THR A 94 27.41 0.91 8.28
N PRO A 95 26.31 1.66 8.03
CA PRO A 95 26.37 2.86 7.20
C PRO A 95 27.38 3.87 7.76
N ALA A 96 28.30 4.31 6.91
CA ALA A 96 29.30 5.30 7.27
C ALA A 96 28.65 6.69 7.35
N VAL A 97 28.93 7.42 8.44
CA VAL A 97 28.46 8.80 8.59
C VAL A 97 29.16 9.69 7.55
N PRO A 98 28.41 10.51 6.78
CA PRO A 98 29.02 11.42 5.80
C PRO A 98 29.96 12.41 6.50
N GLN A 99 31.09 12.76 5.86
CA GLN A 99 32.08 13.68 6.44
C GLN A 99 31.49 15.02 6.88
N ALA A 100 30.43 15.49 6.20
CA ALA A 100 29.73 16.72 6.56
C ALA A 100 29.15 16.72 7.99
N PHE A 101 28.90 15.55 8.58
CA PHE A 101 28.40 15.39 9.95
C PHE A 101 29.52 15.18 10.99
N ALA A 102 30.78 15.06 10.57
CA ALA A 102 31.89 14.69 11.46
C ALA A 102 32.08 15.69 12.63
N ASP A 103 31.85 16.97 12.36
CA ASP A 103 32.00 18.05 13.34
C ASP A 103 30.70 18.36 14.12
N CYS A 104 29.62 17.62 13.84
CA CYS A 104 28.28 17.82 14.42
C CYS A 104 27.79 16.51 15.09
N PRO A 105 28.25 16.19 16.32
CA PRO A 105 28.06 14.86 16.93
C PRO A 105 26.59 14.47 17.16
N ASP A 106 25.74 15.44 17.53
CA ASP A 106 24.32 15.20 17.73
C ASP A 106 23.61 14.88 16.40
N GLN A 107 23.90 15.67 15.36
CA GLN A 107 23.36 15.46 14.00
C GLN A 107 23.88 14.15 13.40
N SER A 108 25.15 13.81 13.63
CA SER A 108 25.76 12.54 13.22
C SER A 108 25.05 11.33 13.84
N THR A 109 24.77 11.40 15.14
CA THR A 109 24.04 10.34 15.85
C THR A 109 22.62 10.19 15.33
N ARG A 110 21.91 11.30 15.11
CA ARG A 110 20.57 11.31 14.50
C ARG A 110 20.58 10.71 13.09
N TRP A 111 21.51 11.14 12.25
CA TRP A 111 21.67 10.64 10.89
C TRP A 111 21.91 9.12 10.89
N LEU A 112 22.84 8.63 11.73
CA LEU A 112 23.15 7.21 11.81
C LEU A 112 21.95 6.38 12.29
N GLY A 113 21.18 6.93 13.24
CA GLY A 113 19.93 6.33 13.70
C GLY A 113 18.88 6.22 12.59
N GLN A 114 18.63 7.33 11.89
CA GLN A 114 17.68 7.40 10.78
C GLN A 114 18.09 6.47 9.63
N GLU A 115 19.38 6.43 9.26
CA GLU A 115 19.87 5.58 8.17
C GLU A 115 19.71 4.09 8.48
N LYS A 116 19.96 3.67 9.74
CA LYS A 116 19.71 2.29 10.17
C LYS A 116 18.22 1.94 10.09
N GLN A 117 17.34 2.86 10.49
CA GLN A 117 15.89 2.66 10.39
C GLN A 117 15.43 2.57 8.94
N ILE A 118 15.89 3.49 8.08
CA ILE A 118 15.60 3.48 6.63
C ILE A 118 16.04 2.16 6.01
N ARG A 119 17.27 1.70 6.29
CA ARG A 119 17.79 0.43 5.76
C ARG A 119 16.94 -0.77 6.19
N SER A 120 16.60 -0.85 7.48
CA SER A 120 15.73 -1.91 8.02
C SER A 120 14.34 -1.88 7.40
N LEU A 121 13.72 -0.70 7.29
CA LEU A 121 12.41 -0.54 6.67
C LEU A 121 12.42 -0.91 5.18
N ARG A 122 13.46 -0.52 4.43
CA ARG A 122 13.63 -0.95 3.03
C ARG A 122 13.71 -2.46 2.91
N GLN A 123 14.46 -3.15 3.77
CA GLN A 123 14.51 -4.62 3.75
C GLN A 123 13.12 -5.23 3.98
N VAL A 124 12.32 -4.68 4.90
CA VAL A 124 10.97 -5.17 5.15
C VAL A 124 10.05 -4.87 3.95
N VAL A 125 10.02 -3.63 3.47
CA VAL A 125 9.22 -3.21 2.30
C VAL A 125 9.56 -4.06 1.07
N ASN A 126 10.86 -4.27 0.78
CA ASN A 126 11.31 -5.08 -0.34
C ASN A 126 10.82 -6.52 -0.22
N LYS A 127 10.87 -7.12 0.98
CA LYS A 127 10.33 -8.47 1.22
C LYS A 127 8.81 -8.53 0.98
N LEU A 128 8.06 -7.55 1.45
CA LEU A 128 6.60 -7.50 1.26
C LEU A 128 6.24 -7.32 -0.22
N GLN A 129 6.93 -6.42 -0.94
CA GLN A 129 6.73 -6.26 -2.38
C GLN A 129 7.08 -7.54 -3.16
N LEU A 130 8.18 -8.21 -2.82
CA LEU A 130 8.57 -9.47 -3.45
C LEU A 130 7.48 -10.54 -3.28
N GLN A 131 6.85 -10.65 -2.11
CA GLN A 131 5.72 -11.56 -1.90
C GLN A 131 4.58 -11.29 -2.89
N LEU A 132 4.22 -10.03 -3.13
CA LEU A 132 3.19 -9.66 -4.12
C LEU A 132 3.63 -9.99 -5.55
N TYR A 133 4.89 -9.75 -5.89
CA TYR A 133 5.43 -10.02 -7.23
C TYR A 133 5.53 -11.52 -7.54
N GLU A 134 5.70 -12.35 -6.51
CA GLU A 134 5.76 -13.81 -6.59
C GLU A 134 4.41 -14.49 -6.73
N LEU A 135 3.30 -13.79 -6.42
CA LEU A 135 1.95 -14.31 -6.64
C LEU A 135 1.74 -14.75 -8.10
N PRO A 136 0.95 -15.81 -8.36
CA PRO A 136 0.60 -16.18 -9.72
C PRO A 136 0.03 -15.00 -10.51
N ARG A 137 0.30 -14.94 -11.83
CA ARG A 137 -0.19 -13.85 -12.70
C ARG A 137 -1.70 -13.63 -12.56
N ALA A 138 -2.48 -14.71 -12.46
CA ALA A 138 -3.93 -14.62 -12.28
C ALA A 138 -4.31 -13.93 -10.97
N SER A 139 -3.63 -14.25 -9.86
CA SER A 139 -3.85 -13.61 -8.55
C SER A 139 -3.48 -12.13 -8.57
N ARG A 140 -2.35 -11.77 -9.22
CA ARG A 140 -1.96 -10.36 -9.37
C ARG A 140 -2.98 -9.56 -10.18
N LEU A 141 -3.49 -10.13 -11.27
CA LEU A 141 -4.54 -9.49 -12.07
C LEU A 141 -5.86 -9.34 -11.30
N ALA A 142 -6.24 -10.36 -10.53
CA ALA A 142 -7.41 -10.29 -9.67
C ALA A 142 -7.25 -9.18 -8.62
N LEU A 143 -6.08 -9.10 -7.98
CA LEU A 143 -5.76 -8.06 -7.01
C LEU A 143 -5.90 -6.65 -7.60
N VAL A 144 -5.33 -6.39 -8.79
CA VAL A 144 -5.46 -5.08 -9.46
C VAL A 144 -6.92 -4.75 -9.73
N ARG A 145 -7.72 -5.70 -10.21
CA ARG A 145 -9.14 -5.49 -10.51
C ARG A 145 -9.94 -5.18 -9.26
N GLU A 146 -9.80 -5.98 -8.21
CA GLU A 146 -10.56 -5.76 -6.98
C GLU A 146 -10.10 -4.51 -6.24
N ALA A 147 -8.81 -4.16 -6.27
CA ALA A 147 -8.33 -2.87 -5.77
C ALA A 147 -8.90 -1.68 -6.57
N THR A 148 -9.08 -1.84 -7.88
CA THR A 148 -9.75 -0.83 -8.71
C THR A 148 -11.21 -0.67 -8.30
N GLN A 149 -11.95 -1.77 -8.11
CA GLN A 149 -13.34 -1.73 -7.63
C GLN A 149 -13.43 -1.11 -6.24
N TRP A 150 -12.48 -1.42 -5.36
CA TRP A 150 -12.38 -0.82 -4.02
C TRP A 150 -12.32 0.70 -4.07
N GLN A 151 -11.46 1.25 -4.93
CA GLN A 151 -11.32 2.71 -5.14
C GLN A 151 -12.57 3.33 -5.77
N THR A 152 -13.15 2.67 -6.77
CA THR A 152 -14.40 3.11 -7.40
C THR A 152 -15.52 3.20 -6.36
N LEU A 153 -15.69 2.17 -5.53
CA LEU A 153 -16.69 2.18 -4.45
C LEU A 153 -16.38 3.19 -3.35
N ASN A 154 -15.10 3.49 -3.08
CA ASN A 154 -14.75 4.56 -2.16
C ASN A 154 -15.17 5.94 -2.69
N THR A 155 -14.97 6.18 -3.98
CA THR A 155 -15.41 7.41 -4.65
C THR A 155 -16.93 7.52 -4.67
N LEU A 156 -17.63 6.40 -4.97
CA LEU A 156 -19.08 6.36 -4.92
C LEU A 156 -19.61 6.63 -3.51
N SER A 157 -19.05 6.00 -2.48
CA SER A 157 -19.39 6.23 -1.07
C SER A 157 -19.29 7.72 -0.71
N ALA A 158 -18.18 8.38 -1.07
CA ALA A 158 -18.00 9.82 -0.84
C ALA A 158 -19.03 10.67 -1.61
N THR A 159 -19.34 10.30 -2.85
CA THR A 159 -20.34 10.98 -3.68
C THR A 159 -21.74 10.87 -3.09
N VAL A 160 -22.14 9.66 -2.68
CA VAL A 160 -23.44 9.37 -2.05
C VAL A 160 -23.56 10.08 -0.71
N GLN A 161 -22.50 10.07 0.10
CA GLN A 161 -22.46 10.79 1.37
C GLN A 161 -22.62 12.30 1.15
N SER A 162 -21.83 12.90 0.26
CA SER A 162 -21.92 14.33 -0.04
C SER A 162 -23.29 14.72 -0.61
N TRP A 163 -23.87 13.87 -1.46
CA TRP A 163 -25.22 14.06 -1.96
C TRP A 163 -26.26 14.06 -0.83
N ALA A 164 -26.17 13.11 0.11
CA ALA A 164 -27.08 13.05 1.24
C ALA A 164 -26.91 14.21 2.22
N ASP A 165 -25.66 14.63 2.48
CA ASP A 165 -25.35 15.77 3.36
C ASP A 165 -25.91 17.10 2.81
N ASN A 166 -26.06 17.21 1.49
CA ASN A 166 -26.66 18.36 0.82
C ASN A 166 -28.21 18.35 0.81
N HIS A 167 -28.84 17.24 1.23
CA HIS A 167 -30.29 17.08 1.28
C HIS A 167 -30.75 16.47 2.62
N PRO A 168 -30.39 17.08 3.77
CA PRO A 168 -30.71 16.54 5.10
C PRO A 168 -32.21 16.48 5.40
N GLU A 169 -33.02 17.31 4.73
CA GLU A 169 -34.47 17.39 4.89
C GLU A 169 -35.24 16.25 4.20
N HIS A 170 -34.57 15.45 3.37
CA HIS A 170 -35.17 14.38 2.58
C HIS A 170 -34.90 13.00 3.22
N PRO A 171 -35.81 12.45 4.04
CA PRO A 171 -35.59 11.15 4.70
C PRO A 171 -35.40 10.00 3.72
N GLU A 172 -36.00 10.10 2.52
CA GLU A 172 -35.80 9.15 1.42
C GLU A 172 -34.35 9.08 0.94
N VAL A 173 -33.67 10.23 0.84
CA VAL A 173 -32.26 10.37 0.47
C VAL A 173 -31.38 9.72 1.54
N GLN A 174 -31.67 9.98 2.81
CA GLN A 174 -30.97 9.39 3.95
C GLN A 174 -31.18 7.87 4.06
N SER A 175 -32.34 7.36 3.63
CA SER A 175 -32.57 5.92 3.58
C SER A 175 -31.72 5.26 2.49
N LEU A 176 -31.78 5.79 1.27
CA LEU A 176 -31.03 5.24 0.14
C LEU A 176 -29.52 5.30 0.38
N GLN A 177 -29.01 6.42 0.93
CA GLN A 177 -27.60 6.55 1.30
C GLN A 177 -27.18 5.46 2.30
N ARG A 178 -27.95 5.23 3.37
CA ARG A 178 -27.64 4.18 4.35
C ARG A 178 -27.61 2.79 3.73
N GLU A 179 -28.56 2.48 2.84
CA GLU A 179 -28.62 1.18 2.16
C GLU A 179 -27.43 0.97 1.22
N ILE A 180 -27.07 1.98 0.42
CA ILE A 180 -25.89 1.92 -0.47
C ILE A 180 -24.61 1.75 0.36
N LEU A 181 -24.41 2.54 1.42
CA LEU A 181 -23.21 2.44 2.25
C LEU A 181 -23.14 1.10 3.01
N ALA A 182 -24.26 0.59 3.49
CA ALA A 182 -24.33 -0.73 4.11
C ALA A 182 -23.96 -1.83 3.13
N TRP A 183 -24.44 -1.75 1.88
CA TRP A 183 -24.06 -2.68 0.82
C TRP A 183 -22.56 -2.61 0.51
N ILE A 184 -22.01 -1.41 0.36
CA ILE A 184 -20.56 -1.21 0.11
C ILE A 184 -19.74 -1.80 1.24
N GLU A 185 -20.13 -1.61 2.50
CA GLU A 185 -19.38 -2.19 3.64
C GLU A 185 -19.50 -3.72 3.69
N TYR A 186 -20.66 -4.28 3.34
CA TYR A 186 -20.80 -5.73 3.22
C TYR A 186 -19.89 -6.29 2.14
N TRP A 187 -19.88 -5.67 0.96
CA TRP A 187 -18.96 -6.03 -0.13
C TRP A 187 -17.50 -5.92 0.33
N ARG A 188 -17.10 -4.82 0.99
CA ARG A 188 -15.74 -4.62 1.50
C ARG A 188 -15.32 -5.69 2.49
N SER A 189 -16.21 -6.07 3.41
CA SER A 189 -15.96 -7.15 4.37
C SER A 189 -15.64 -8.47 3.64
N SER A 190 -16.45 -8.82 2.65
CA SER A 190 -16.23 -10.02 1.83
C SER A 190 -14.92 -9.95 1.03
N THR A 191 -14.61 -8.79 0.43
CA THR A 191 -13.37 -8.56 -0.30
C THR A 191 -12.14 -8.66 0.61
N ARG A 192 -12.19 -8.17 1.86
CA ARG A 192 -11.10 -8.31 2.85
C ARG A 192 -10.83 -9.78 3.19
N ILE A 193 -11.89 -10.57 3.40
CA ILE A 193 -11.78 -12.02 3.64
C ILE A 193 -11.12 -12.70 2.45
N TRP A 194 -11.61 -12.44 1.22
CA TRP A 194 -11.02 -13.00 0.01
C TRP A 194 -9.55 -12.60 -0.17
N LEU A 195 -9.25 -11.30 0.00
CA LEU A 195 -7.91 -10.75 -0.15
C LEU A 195 -6.91 -11.41 0.81
N SER A 196 -7.30 -11.61 2.08
CA SER A 196 -6.46 -12.28 3.08
C SER A 196 -6.03 -13.70 2.66
N GLN A 197 -6.87 -14.38 1.87
CA GLN A 197 -6.60 -15.73 1.38
C GLN A 197 -5.89 -15.73 0.02
N LEU A 198 -6.11 -14.70 -0.80
CA LEU A 198 -5.44 -14.54 -2.09
C LEU A 198 -3.92 -14.44 -1.95
N VAL A 199 -3.48 -13.72 -0.93
CA VAL A 199 -2.08 -13.38 -0.67
C VAL A 199 -1.41 -14.32 0.33
N ALA A 200 -2.16 -15.24 0.94
CA ALA A 200 -1.61 -16.23 1.85
C ALA A 200 -0.72 -17.23 1.10
N ASN A 201 0.45 -17.54 1.67
CA ASN A 201 1.43 -18.42 1.04
C ASN A 201 0.94 -19.87 0.82
N GLN A 202 -0.10 -20.32 1.55
CA GLN A 202 -0.69 -21.65 1.39
C GLN A 202 -2.20 -21.64 1.71
N PRO A 203 -3.07 -21.33 0.75
CA PRO A 203 -4.52 -21.39 0.96
C PRO A 203 -4.97 -22.85 1.01
N GLN A 204 -5.66 -23.25 2.09
CA GLN A 204 -6.22 -24.60 2.22
C GLN A 204 -7.54 -24.71 1.41
N SER A 205 -7.86 -25.90 0.86
CA SER A 205 -9.11 -26.12 0.11
C SER A 205 -10.36 -25.72 0.92
N THR A 206 -10.39 -26.09 2.20
CA THR A 206 -11.47 -25.76 3.14
C THR A 206 -11.66 -24.25 3.24
N ALA A 207 -10.57 -23.50 3.36
CA ALA A 207 -10.59 -22.04 3.39
C ALA A 207 -11.13 -21.45 2.07
N SER A 208 -10.73 -22.00 0.92
CA SER A 208 -11.22 -21.50 -0.39
C SER A 208 -12.73 -21.67 -0.60
N ASN A 209 -13.32 -22.76 -0.09
CA ASN A 209 -14.76 -22.98 -0.14
C ASN A 209 -15.52 -22.06 0.83
N GLU A 210 -14.94 -21.82 2.02
CA GLU A 210 -15.50 -20.90 3.00
C GLU A 210 -15.52 -19.46 2.47
N VAL A 211 -14.40 -18.94 1.97
CA VAL A 211 -14.32 -17.62 1.31
C VAL A 211 -15.36 -17.50 0.20
N TRP A 212 -15.50 -18.53 -0.63
CA TRP A 212 -16.47 -18.51 -1.71
C TRP A 212 -17.91 -18.47 -1.21
N ARG A 213 -18.22 -19.25 -0.18
CA ARG A 213 -19.53 -19.22 0.47
C ARG A 213 -19.82 -17.85 1.07
N GLU A 214 -18.85 -17.21 1.72
CA GLU A 214 -18.99 -15.83 2.22
C GLU A 214 -19.17 -14.83 1.07
N THR A 215 -18.45 -15.01 -0.04
CA THR A 215 -18.60 -14.15 -1.23
C THR A 215 -20.00 -14.28 -1.85
N LEU A 216 -20.55 -15.49 -1.90
CA LEU A 216 -21.91 -15.74 -2.40
C LEU A 216 -23.01 -15.11 -1.54
N GLN A 217 -22.72 -14.76 -0.29
CA GLN A 217 -23.68 -14.08 0.58
C GLN A 217 -23.79 -12.59 0.29
N VAL A 218 -22.85 -12.00 -0.47
CA VAL A 218 -22.96 -10.59 -0.90
C VAL A 218 -24.20 -10.46 -1.80
N PRO A 219 -25.24 -9.75 -1.34
CA PRO A 219 -26.50 -9.71 -2.07
C PRO A 219 -26.35 -8.87 -3.34
N HIS A 220 -27.14 -9.18 -4.36
CA HIS A 220 -27.18 -8.35 -5.57
C HIS A 220 -27.71 -6.95 -5.22
N PRO A 221 -27.10 -5.85 -5.70
CA PRO A 221 -27.49 -4.49 -5.28
C PRO A 221 -28.94 -4.14 -5.62
N GLN A 222 -29.49 -4.63 -6.74
CA GLN A 222 -30.92 -4.47 -7.06
C GLN A 222 -31.87 -5.09 -6.02
N GLN A 223 -31.42 -6.11 -5.29
CA GLN A 223 -32.24 -6.84 -4.32
C GLN A 223 -32.05 -6.32 -2.90
N ALA A 224 -30.87 -5.76 -2.61
CA ALA A 224 -30.48 -5.30 -1.28
C ALA A 224 -30.87 -3.84 -0.99
N ILE A 225 -31.08 -3.04 -2.03
CA ILE A 225 -31.31 -1.60 -1.95
C ILE A 225 -32.66 -1.31 -2.60
N ASP A 226 -33.49 -0.49 -1.95
CA ASP A 226 -34.77 -0.05 -2.49
C ASP A 226 -34.58 1.12 -3.47
N TRP A 227 -34.31 0.77 -4.73
CA TRP A 227 -34.21 1.74 -5.83
C TRP A 227 -35.54 2.38 -6.24
N SER A 228 -36.67 1.90 -5.70
CA SER A 228 -38.01 2.42 -6.01
C SER A 228 -38.40 3.63 -5.16
N ILE A 229 -37.56 3.99 -4.19
CA ILE A 229 -37.76 5.15 -3.31
C ILE A 229 -37.95 6.42 -4.17
N PRO A 230 -39.10 7.12 -4.05
CA PRO A 230 -39.40 8.27 -4.89
C PRO A 230 -38.60 9.50 -4.43
N ILE A 231 -37.44 9.72 -5.03
CA ILE A 231 -36.58 10.88 -4.77
C ILE A 231 -37.08 12.06 -5.61
N ARG A 232 -37.66 13.06 -4.94
CA ARG A 232 -38.20 14.27 -5.59
C ARG A 232 -37.21 15.44 -5.46
N LEU A 233 -36.03 15.26 -6.02
CA LEU A 233 -35.03 16.32 -6.12
C LEU A 233 -35.15 17.00 -7.48
N GLY A 234 -34.98 18.33 -7.52
CA GLY A 234 -34.99 19.10 -8.78
C GLY A 234 -33.71 18.96 -9.62
N ALA A 235 -32.76 18.14 -9.18
CA ALA A 235 -31.50 17.85 -9.85
C ALA A 235 -31.44 16.37 -10.24
N ASP A 236 -30.92 16.10 -11.44
CA ASP A 236 -30.71 14.73 -11.94
C ASP A 236 -29.57 14.06 -11.16
N VAL A 237 -29.93 13.18 -10.22
CA VAL A 237 -29.00 12.28 -9.53
C VAL A 237 -28.81 11.04 -10.40
N ASP A 238 -27.56 10.65 -10.65
CA ASP A 238 -27.22 9.48 -11.48
C ASP A 238 -27.38 8.15 -10.72
N LEU A 239 -28.60 7.85 -10.29
CA LEU A 239 -28.92 6.62 -9.56
C LEU A 239 -28.63 5.36 -10.39
N LEU A 240 -28.83 5.44 -11.72
CA LEU A 240 -28.54 4.33 -12.62
C LEU A 240 -27.03 4.07 -12.70
N GLY A 241 -26.21 5.12 -12.84
CA GLY A 241 -24.75 4.97 -12.82
C GLY A 241 -24.22 4.44 -11.48
N TRP A 242 -24.86 4.79 -10.36
CA TRP A 242 -24.54 4.21 -9.06
C TRP A 242 -24.86 2.72 -9.00
N LEU A 243 -26.05 2.31 -9.47
CA LEU A 243 -26.42 0.89 -9.55
C LEU A 243 -25.44 0.10 -10.43
N ASP A 244 -25.14 0.59 -11.63
CA ASP A 244 -24.20 -0.05 -12.56
C ASP A 244 -22.82 -0.25 -11.93
N THR A 245 -22.36 0.74 -11.17
CA THR A 245 -21.09 0.68 -10.43
C THR A 245 -21.10 -0.43 -9.36
N LEU A 246 -22.17 -0.51 -8.56
CA LEU A 246 -22.33 -1.55 -7.54
C LEU A 246 -22.44 -2.94 -8.18
N GLU A 247 -23.15 -3.07 -9.30
CA GLU A 247 -23.30 -4.33 -10.04
C GLU A 247 -22.01 -4.80 -10.67
N GLU A 248 -21.19 -3.91 -11.22
CA GLU A 248 -19.88 -4.29 -11.76
C GLU A 248 -18.96 -4.77 -10.63
N ALA A 249 -18.94 -4.08 -9.48
CA ALA A 249 -18.16 -4.51 -8.32
C ALA A 249 -18.63 -5.87 -7.77
N HIS A 250 -19.94 -6.12 -7.73
CA HIS A 250 -20.52 -7.41 -7.33
C HIS A 250 -20.08 -8.54 -8.28
N ARG A 251 -20.25 -8.33 -9.58
CA ARG A 251 -19.89 -9.31 -10.61
C ARG A 251 -18.39 -9.56 -10.65
N ALA A 252 -17.57 -8.53 -10.46
CA ALA A 252 -16.12 -8.64 -10.40
C ALA A 252 -15.70 -9.55 -9.24
N LEU A 253 -16.15 -9.26 -8.02
CA LEU A 253 -15.82 -10.03 -6.83
C LEU A 253 -16.23 -11.50 -6.98
N LEU A 254 -17.46 -11.78 -7.42
CA LEU A 254 -17.92 -13.16 -7.64
C LEU A 254 -17.08 -13.89 -8.70
N ARG A 255 -16.74 -13.21 -9.79
CA ARG A 255 -15.93 -13.77 -10.87
C ARG A 255 -14.52 -14.08 -10.42
N GLU A 256 -13.86 -13.15 -9.74
CA GLU A 256 -12.46 -13.32 -9.33
C GLU A 256 -12.34 -14.30 -8.14
N SER A 257 -13.22 -14.25 -7.15
CA SER A 257 -13.29 -15.26 -6.08
C SER A 257 -13.58 -16.66 -6.61
N GLY A 258 -14.50 -16.79 -7.57
CA GLY A 258 -14.82 -18.07 -8.21
C GLY A 258 -13.67 -18.65 -9.02
N LYS A 259 -12.98 -17.81 -9.81
CA LYS A 259 -11.76 -18.22 -10.55
C LYS A 259 -10.65 -18.64 -9.61
N TRP A 260 -10.39 -17.85 -8.57
CA TRP A 260 -9.37 -18.13 -7.56
C TRP A 260 -9.64 -19.46 -6.85
N ARG A 261 -10.87 -19.69 -6.39
CA ARG A 261 -11.29 -20.95 -5.77
C ARG A 261 -11.03 -22.13 -6.70
N ASN A 262 -11.51 -22.04 -7.95
CA ASN A 262 -11.36 -23.13 -8.91
C ASN A 262 -9.88 -23.45 -9.15
N GLN A 263 -9.04 -22.42 -9.34
CA GLN A 263 -7.60 -22.61 -9.50
C GLN A 263 -6.96 -23.34 -8.30
N HIS A 264 -7.35 -22.98 -7.07
CA HIS A 264 -6.85 -23.63 -5.86
C HIS A 264 -7.29 -25.09 -5.76
N ILE A 265 -8.57 -25.37 -6.01
CA ILE A 265 -9.08 -26.74 -6.01
C ILE A 265 -8.36 -27.59 -7.06
N TRP A 266 -8.18 -27.07 -8.28
CA TRP A 266 -7.48 -27.79 -9.35
C TRP A 266 -6.00 -28.01 -9.04
N ALA A 267 -5.33 -27.04 -8.40
CA ALA A 267 -3.92 -27.15 -8.00
C ALA A 267 -3.67 -28.25 -6.96
N LEU A 268 -4.68 -28.60 -6.15
CA LEU A 268 -4.62 -29.68 -5.17
C LEU A 268 -4.80 -31.08 -5.79
N GLY A 269 -5.07 -31.16 -7.09
CA GLY A 269 -5.22 -32.41 -7.84
C GLY A 269 -6.54 -33.16 -7.59
N TRP A 270 -6.81 -34.14 -8.46
CA TRP A 270 -8.06 -34.92 -8.46
C TRP A 270 -8.30 -35.73 -7.17
N GLY A 271 -7.26 -36.02 -6.38
CA GLY A 271 -7.35 -36.82 -5.16
C GLY A 271 -8.12 -36.15 -4.00
N ASN A 272 -8.35 -34.84 -4.06
CA ASN A 272 -9.13 -34.10 -3.06
C ASN A 272 -10.63 -33.95 -3.42
N PHE A 273 -11.07 -34.58 -4.51
CA PHE A 273 -12.49 -34.67 -4.91
C PHE A 273 -13.16 -36.00 -4.53
N LEU A 274 -12.39 -36.96 -4.00
CA LEU A 274 -12.86 -38.26 -3.48
C LEU A 274 -13.08 -38.18 -1.97
#